data_AF-A0A6A6SMP3-F1
#
_entry.id   AF-A0A6A6SMP3-F1
#
_cell.length_a   1.000
_cell.length_b   1.000
_cell.length_c   1.000
_cell.angle_alpha   90.00
_cell.angle_beta   90.00
_cell.angle_gamma   90.00
#
_symmetry.space_group_name_H-M   'P 1'
#
loop_
_entity.id
_entity.type
_entity.pdbx_description
1 polymer ?
#
loop_
_entity_poly.entity_id
_entity_poly.type
_entity_poly.pdbx_seq_one_letter_code
_entity_poly.pdbx_strand_id
1 'polypeptide(L)'
;MATPATTSESARPCQANILRSLIAHGKLFEDIDNNHPEGDVRLRFLKLRTIRAQYVEGRVWQQWRRYDDFMSEVKAGKKDPNHAEVLDEFEDIMTSLIDYLDLNSRALAQDSKAAQAPVVDQYMMDNVWRYWIQPPENGIRAPNGELKSLYGSQGEPVSPYFTAPRGCEDNFFRSVILHRVMIPLDHRVLMPCRRLYNRMLCRHMPSTDHGLGGRALRIIVSALESTLAVTCMAGSVVLLYNLKSTKDRFIVASLFSLVFPYSMVFLSKEATRLFTLTAGYWAVMVVFIAASSYGSNN
;
A
#
# COMPACT_ATOMS: atom_id res chain seq x y z
N MET A 1 19.66 11.88 -48.97
CA MET A 1 18.67 12.52 -48.08
C MET A 1 17.61 11.48 -47.77
N ALA A 2 17.70 10.83 -46.62
CA ALA A 2 16.71 9.87 -46.17
C ALA A 2 15.54 10.64 -45.54
N THR A 3 14.34 10.41 -46.06
CA THR A 3 13.09 10.93 -45.52
C THR A 3 12.91 10.42 -44.09
N PRO A 4 12.60 11.27 -43.10
CA PRO A 4 12.26 10.80 -41.77
C PRO A 4 10.93 10.08 -41.84
N ALA A 5 10.92 8.81 -41.46
CA ALA A 5 9.69 8.04 -41.28
C ALA A 5 8.81 8.78 -40.27
N THR A 6 7.66 9.22 -40.75
CA THR A 6 6.61 9.87 -39.98
C THR A 6 6.21 8.96 -38.82
N THR A 7 6.48 9.42 -37.60
CA THR A 7 6.00 8.88 -36.33
C THR A 7 4.47 8.97 -36.28
N SER A 8 3.77 8.06 -36.94
CA SER A 8 2.31 7.88 -36.83
C SER A 8 2.00 6.57 -36.10
N GLU A 9 2.42 6.45 -34.85
CA GLU A 9 2.13 5.25 -34.05
C GLU A 9 1.58 5.56 -32.65
N SER A 10 0.74 6.59 -32.55
CA SER A 10 -0.22 6.74 -31.44
C SER A 10 -1.50 5.91 -31.62
N ALA A 11 -1.55 5.05 -32.65
CA ALA A 11 -2.69 4.19 -32.91
C ALA A 11 -2.85 3.14 -31.80
N ARG A 12 -4.09 3.00 -31.33
CA ARG A 12 -4.52 1.95 -30.39
C ARG A 12 -3.97 0.59 -30.84
N PRO A 13 -3.56 -0.29 -29.89
CA PRO A 13 -3.06 -1.61 -30.26
C PRO A 13 -4.12 -2.39 -31.05
N CYS A 14 -3.78 -2.81 -32.26
CA CYS A 14 -4.61 -3.75 -33.02
C CYS A 14 -4.35 -5.19 -32.53
N GLN A 15 -5.31 -6.09 -32.74
CA GLN A 15 -5.22 -7.48 -32.26
C GLN A 15 -3.97 -8.20 -32.78
N ALA A 16 -3.57 -7.95 -34.04
CA ALA A 16 -2.36 -8.52 -34.62
C ALA A 16 -1.08 -8.05 -33.91
N ASN A 17 -1.04 -6.79 -33.45
CA ASN A 17 0.11 -6.27 -32.70
C ASN A 17 0.22 -6.91 -31.32
N ILE A 18 -0.92 -7.16 -30.66
CA ILE A 18 -0.96 -7.86 -29.37
C ILE A 18 -0.46 -9.29 -29.52
N LEU A 19 -0.93 -10.01 -30.55
CA LEU A 19 -0.49 -11.39 -30.78
C LEU A 19 1.02 -11.47 -31.06
N ARG A 20 1.54 -10.56 -31.91
CA ARG A 20 2.98 -10.47 -32.20
C ARG A 20 3.80 -10.14 -30.95
N SER A 21 3.31 -9.24 -30.09
CA SER A 21 4.00 -8.93 -28.84
C SER A 21 3.99 -10.11 -27.87
N LEU A 22 2.89 -10.85 -27.77
CA LEU A 22 2.83 -12.04 -26.90
C LEU A 22 3.83 -13.12 -27.34
N ILE A 23 3.97 -13.34 -28.65
CA ILE A 23 4.96 -14.28 -29.20
C ILE A 23 6.39 -13.78 -28.93
N ALA A 24 6.67 -12.50 -29.20
CA ALA A 24 8.01 -11.93 -29.02
C ALA A 24 8.48 -11.93 -27.55
N HIS A 25 7.54 -11.78 -26.61
CA HIS A 25 7.82 -11.74 -25.17
C HIS A 25 7.52 -13.08 -24.46
N GLY A 26 7.45 -14.20 -25.17
CA GLY A 26 7.16 -15.52 -24.58
C GLY A 26 8.06 -15.87 -23.38
N LYS A 27 9.36 -15.57 -23.49
CA LYS A 27 10.37 -15.80 -22.44
C LYS A 27 10.12 -14.98 -21.16
N LEU A 28 9.54 -13.79 -21.27
CA LEU A 28 9.17 -12.99 -20.11
C LEU A 28 8.10 -13.70 -19.27
N PHE A 29 7.12 -14.33 -19.93
CA PHE A 29 6.08 -15.07 -19.23
C PHE A 29 6.63 -16.34 -18.58
N GLU A 30 7.52 -17.06 -19.26
CA GLU A 30 8.21 -18.22 -18.68
C GLU A 30 9.05 -17.84 -17.45
N ASP A 31 9.73 -16.70 -17.49
CA ASP A 31 10.56 -16.23 -16.37
C ASP A 31 9.71 -15.75 -15.16
N ILE A 32 8.60 -15.07 -15.43
CA ILE A 32 7.63 -14.68 -14.39
C ILE A 32 7.00 -15.92 -13.75
N ASP A 33 6.54 -16.88 -14.55
CA ASP A 33 5.84 -18.07 -14.05
C ASP A 33 6.77 -19.00 -13.24
N ASN A 34 8.06 -19.09 -13.60
CA ASN A 34 9.00 -20.02 -12.96
C ASN A 34 9.82 -19.42 -11.82
N ASN A 35 10.17 -18.12 -11.88
CA ASN A 35 11.16 -17.53 -10.97
C ASN A 35 10.70 -16.25 -10.27
N HIS A 36 9.78 -15.47 -10.86
CA HIS A 36 9.51 -14.10 -10.44
C HIS A 36 8.01 -13.69 -10.50
N PRO A 37 7.10 -14.38 -9.80
CA PRO A 37 5.68 -14.04 -9.79
C PRO A 37 5.41 -12.65 -9.16
N GLU A 38 6.30 -12.15 -8.30
CA GLU A 38 6.22 -10.80 -7.74
C GLU A 38 6.47 -9.70 -8.78
N GLY A 39 7.01 -10.09 -9.95
CA GLY A 39 7.25 -9.22 -11.09
C GLY A 39 6.01 -8.92 -11.93
N ASP A 40 4.76 -9.12 -11.49
CA ASP A 40 3.59 -8.80 -12.34
C ASP A 40 3.34 -7.28 -12.44
N VAL A 41 3.83 -6.66 -13.53
CA VAL A 41 3.78 -5.20 -13.80
C VAL A 41 2.58 -4.81 -14.65
N ARG A 42 1.38 -5.20 -14.23
CA ARG A 42 0.14 -4.76 -14.91
C ARG A 42 -0.23 -3.33 -14.55
N LEU A 43 -0.72 -2.59 -15.54
CA LEU A 43 -1.36 -1.30 -15.33
C LEU A 43 -2.51 -1.42 -14.32
N ARG A 44 -2.52 -0.55 -13.31
CA ARG A 44 -3.54 -0.59 -12.25
C ARG A 44 -4.80 0.22 -12.61
N PHE A 45 -4.77 1.00 -13.70
CA PHE A 45 -5.90 1.77 -14.27
C PHE A 45 -6.68 2.61 -13.23
N LEU A 46 -6.00 3.17 -12.23
CA LEU A 46 -6.64 3.81 -11.07
C LEU A 46 -7.72 4.84 -11.46
N LYS A 47 -7.42 5.74 -12.40
CA LYS A 47 -8.38 6.75 -12.89
C LYS A 47 -9.64 6.12 -13.49
N LEU A 48 -9.49 5.11 -14.34
CA LEU A 48 -10.63 4.43 -14.96
C LEU A 48 -11.44 3.64 -13.94
N ARG A 49 -10.79 3.08 -12.92
CA ARG A 49 -11.45 2.37 -11.83
C ARG A 49 -12.24 3.31 -10.93
N THR A 50 -11.72 4.50 -10.63
CA THR A 50 -12.50 5.55 -9.94
C THR A 50 -13.74 5.96 -10.73
N ILE A 51 -13.60 6.17 -12.05
CA ILE A 51 -14.74 6.49 -12.92
C ILE A 51 -15.77 5.35 -12.91
N ARG A 52 -15.32 4.09 -13.00
CA ARG A 52 -16.17 2.91 -12.90
C ARG A 52 -16.90 2.84 -11.56
N ALA A 53 -16.21 3.04 -10.45
CA ALA A 53 -16.81 3.02 -9.11
C ALA A 53 -17.90 4.09 -8.98
N GLN A 54 -17.60 5.34 -9.37
CA GLN A 54 -18.57 6.43 -9.37
C GLN A 54 -19.81 6.12 -10.24
N TYR A 55 -19.60 5.56 -11.42
CA TYR A 55 -20.69 5.16 -12.30
C TYR A 55 -21.59 4.10 -11.64
N VAL A 56 -20.99 3.03 -11.10
CA VAL A 56 -21.74 1.93 -10.48
C VAL A 56 -22.49 2.40 -9.24
N GLU A 57 -21.84 3.17 -8.35
CA GLU A 57 -22.50 3.80 -7.20
C GLU A 57 -23.66 4.69 -7.64
N GLY A 58 -23.46 5.50 -8.68
CA GLY A 58 -24.51 6.35 -9.26
C GLY A 58 -25.74 5.56 -9.72
N ARG A 59 -25.54 4.37 -10.31
CA ARG A 59 -26.66 3.49 -10.73
C ARG A 59 -27.40 2.89 -9.54
N VAL A 60 -26.69 2.49 -8.48
CA VAL A 60 -27.31 2.04 -7.23
C VAL A 60 -28.17 3.14 -6.63
N TRP A 61 -27.65 4.38 -6.53
CA TRP A 61 -28.42 5.52 -6.04
C TRP A 61 -29.65 5.84 -6.89
N GLN A 62 -29.54 5.71 -8.22
CA GLN A 62 -30.66 5.93 -9.12
C GLN A 62 -31.78 4.91 -8.87
N GLN A 63 -31.46 3.61 -8.72
CA GLN A 63 -32.48 2.60 -8.43
C GLN A 63 -33.05 2.75 -7.03
N TRP A 64 -32.23 3.11 -6.04
CA TRP A 64 -32.71 3.42 -4.70
C TRP A 64 -33.76 4.55 -4.72
N ARG A 65 -33.53 5.62 -5.48
CA ARG A 65 -34.52 6.70 -5.63
C ARG A 65 -35.80 6.23 -6.31
N ARG A 66 -35.69 5.45 -7.41
CA ARG A 66 -36.88 4.84 -8.05
C ARG A 66 -37.70 4.01 -7.06
N TYR A 67 -37.03 3.20 -6.23
CA TYR A 67 -37.68 2.44 -5.18
C TYR A 67 -38.37 3.33 -4.14
N ASP A 68 -37.69 4.37 -3.65
CA ASP A 68 -38.23 5.29 -2.64
C ASP A 68 -39.44 6.09 -3.17
N ASP A 69 -39.37 6.53 -4.43
CA ASP A 69 -40.47 7.19 -5.13
C ASP A 69 -41.66 6.22 -5.27
N PHE A 70 -41.42 5.00 -5.74
CA PHE A 70 -42.45 3.95 -5.86
C PHE A 70 -43.12 3.66 -4.52
N MET A 71 -42.34 3.44 -3.46
CA MET A 71 -42.86 3.18 -2.11
C MET A 71 -43.64 4.37 -1.55
N SER A 72 -43.23 5.59 -1.88
CA SER A 72 -43.95 6.81 -1.48
C SER A 72 -45.31 6.92 -2.17
N GLU A 73 -45.41 6.54 -3.44
CA GLU A 73 -46.67 6.49 -4.18
C GLU A 73 -47.63 5.43 -3.64
N VAL A 74 -47.14 4.22 -3.34
CA VAL A 74 -47.93 3.15 -2.72
C VAL A 74 -48.44 3.59 -1.34
N LYS A 75 -47.58 4.17 -0.49
CA LYS A 75 -47.99 4.70 0.84
C LYS A 75 -49.01 5.83 0.74
N ALA A 76 -48.91 6.66 -0.28
CA ALA A 76 -49.87 7.73 -0.55
C ALA A 76 -51.20 7.22 -1.14
N GLY A 77 -51.34 5.91 -1.36
CA GLY A 77 -52.53 5.31 -1.97
C GLY A 77 -52.68 5.62 -3.46
N LYS A 78 -51.64 6.10 -4.13
CA LYS A 78 -51.66 6.39 -5.58
C LYS A 78 -51.53 5.12 -6.43
N LYS A 79 -50.97 4.06 -5.86
CA LYS A 79 -50.82 2.73 -6.47
C LYS A 79 -51.43 1.69 -5.54
N ASP A 80 -52.29 0.81 -6.08
CA ASP A 80 -52.87 -0.31 -5.33
C ASP A 80 -51.87 -1.48 -5.30
N PRO A 81 -51.37 -1.90 -4.13
CA PRO A 81 -50.40 -2.99 -4.00
C PRO A 81 -50.95 -4.35 -4.44
N ASN A 82 -52.26 -4.51 -4.63
CA ASN A 82 -52.85 -5.77 -5.10
C ASN A 82 -52.98 -5.84 -6.63
N HIS A 83 -52.71 -4.74 -7.35
CA HIS A 83 -52.80 -4.73 -8.80
C HIS A 83 -51.57 -5.40 -9.42
N ALA A 84 -51.78 -6.30 -10.38
CA ALA A 84 -50.70 -7.08 -11.00
C ALA A 84 -49.59 -6.18 -11.58
N GLU A 85 -49.94 -5.12 -12.30
CA GLU A 85 -48.97 -4.18 -12.88
C GLU A 85 -48.09 -3.48 -11.83
N VAL A 86 -48.61 -3.23 -10.63
CA VAL A 86 -47.85 -2.60 -9.54
C VAL A 86 -46.85 -3.59 -8.94
N LEU A 87 -47.22 -4.87 -8.88
CA LEU A 87 -46.32 -5.94 -8.46
C LEU A 87 -45.20 -6.17 -9.49
N ASP A 88 -45.52 -6.15 -10.78
CA ASP A 88 -44.54 -6.28 -11.86
C ASP A 88 -43.54 -5.10 -11.86
N GLU A 89 -44.02 -3.87 -11.67
CA GLU A 89 -43.16 -2.68 -11.54
C GLU A 89 -42.23 -2.79 -10.31
N PHE A 90 -42.76 -3.26 -9.18
CA PHE A 90 -41.96 -3.49 -7.99
C PHE A 90 -40.87 -4.54 -8.24
N GLU A 91 -41.21 -5.65 -8.91
CA GLU A 91 -40.25 -6.69 -9.26
C GLU A 91 -39.15 -6.18 -10.21
N ASP A 92 -39.49 -5.36 -11.21
CA ASP A 92 -38.49 -4.71 -12.09
C ASP A 92 -37.52 -3.82 -11.30
N ILE A 93 -38.05 -2.97 -10.41
CA ILE A 93 -37.24 -2.07 -9.59
C ILE A 93 -36.31 -2.87 -8.68
N MET A 94 -36.83 -3.90 -8.02
CA MET A 94 -36.06 -4.74 -7.11
C MET A 94 -35.00 -5.56 -7.83
N THR A 95 -35.34 -6.17 -8.96
CA THR A 95 -34.40 -6.94 -9.80
C THR A 95 -33.26 -6.04 -10.29
N SER A 96 -33.60 -4.87 -10.83
CA SER A 96 -32.61 -3.87 -11.24
C SER A 96 -31.71 -3.44 -10.08
N LEU A 97 -32.27 -3.20 -8.90
CA LEU A 97 -31.50 -2.81 -7.71
C LEU A 97 -30.53 -3.92 -7.28
N ILE A 98 -30.98 -5.17 -7.26
CA ILE A 98 -30.15 -6.35 -6.96
C ILE A 98 -28.97 -6.43 -7.94
N ASP A 99 -29.23 -6.33 -9.24
CA ASP A 99 -28.20 -6.40 -10.28
C ASP A 99 -27.11 -5.32 -10.10
N TYR A 100 -27.52 -4.09 -9.77
CA TYR A 100 -26.56 -3.00 -9.54
C TYR A 100 -25.81 -3.14 -8.21
N LEU A 101 -26.44 -3.67 -7.16
CA LEU A 101 -25.77 -3.98 -5.90
C LEU A 101 -24.73 -5.10 -6.09
N ASP A 102 -25.05 -6.11 -6.88
CA ASP A 102 -24.12 -7.19 -7.22
C ASP A 102 -22.97 -6.70 -8.11
N LEU A 103 -23.26 -5.83 -9.07
CA LEU A 103 -22.22 -5.17 -9.85
C LEU A 103 -21.31 -4.34 -8.95
N ASN A 104 -21.87 -3.61 -7.97
CA ASN A 104 -21.10 -2.82 -7.01
C ASN A 104 -20.21 -3.69 -6.11
N SER A 105 -20.76 -4.76 -5.52
CA SER A 105 -20.00 -5.72 -4.72
C SER A 105 -18.84 -6.34 -5.50
N ARG A 106 -19.09 -6.75 -6.76
CA ARG A 106 -18.04 -7.29 -7.64
C ARG A 106 -16.96 -6.25 -7.96
N ALA A 107 -17.36 -5.02 -8.29
CA ALA A 107 -16.42 -3.94 -8.57
C ALA A 107 -15.52 -3.65 -7.34
N LEU A 108 -16.13 -3.53 -6.15
CA LEU A 108 -15.42 -3.31 -4.90
C LEU A 108 -14.47 -4.45 -4.54
N ALA A 109 -14.87 -5.70 -4.75
CA ALA A 109 -14.01 -6.86 -4.50
C ALA A 109 -12.79 -6.87 -5.44
N GLN A 110 -12.99 -6.58 -6.72
CA GLN A 110 -11.90 -6.46 -7.69
C GLN A 110 -10.96 -5.29 -7.37
N ASP A 111 -11.51 -4.14 -6.94
CA ASP A 111 -10.76 -2.95 -6.53
C ASP A 111 -9.95 -3.20 -5.26
N SER A 112 -10.52 -3.89 -4.29
CA SER A 112 -9.84 -4.31 -3.07
C SER A 112 -8.67 -5.25 -3.38
N LYS A 113 -8.90 -6.29 -4.20
CA LYS A 113 -7.83 -7.22 -4.62
C LYS A 113 -6.69 -6.50 -5.33
N ALA A 114 -7.00 -5.56 -6.20
CA ALA A 114 -5.96 -4.84 -6.92
C ALA A 114 -5.24 -3.78 -6.07
N ALA A 115 -5.93 -3.19 -5.09
CA ALA A 115 -5.30 -2.29 -4.12
C ALA A 115 -4.30 -3.04 -3.22
N GLN A 116 -4.49 -4.35 -3.04
CA GLN A 116 -3.61 -5.26 -2.30
C GLN A 116 -2.51 -5.88 -3.17
N ALA A 117 -2.49 -5.61 -4.47
CA ALA A 117 -1.42 -6.12 -5.32
C ALA A 117 -0.06 -5.57 -4.84
N PRO A 118 1.01 -6.38 -4.90
CA PRO A 118 2.33 -5.93 -4.47
C PRO A 118 2.78 -4.70 -5.27
N VAL A 119 3.59 -3.86 -4.62
CA VAL A 119 4.26 -2.77 -5.33
C VAL A 119 5.27 -3.41 -6.25
N VAL A 120 5.30 -2.97 -7.50
CA VAL A 120 6.36 -3.37 -8.43
C VAL A 120 7.66 -2.77 -7.92
N ASP A 121 8.55 -3.63 -7.45
CA ASP A 121 9.89 -3.23 -7.03
C ASP A 121 10.72 -2.76 -8.23
N GLN A 122 11.60 -1.80 -8.00
CA GLN A 122 12.54 -1.27 -8.99
C GLN A 122 13.42 -2.40 -9.53
N TYR A 123 13.86 -3.31 -8.67
CA TYR A 123 14.66 -4.46 -9.10
C TYR A 123 13.92 -5.33 -10.11
N MET A 124 12.64 -5.65 -9.84
CA MET A 124 11.82 -6.47 -10.74
C MET A 124 11.50 -5.73 -12.04
N MET A 125 11.24 -4.42 -11.96
CA MET A 125 11.04 -3.61 -13.16
C MET A 125 12.29 -3.62 -14.05
N ASP A 126 13.48 -3.47 -13.49
CA ASP A 126 14.72 -3.36 -14.25
C ASP A 126 15.22 -4.71 -14.76
N ASN A 127 15.29 -5.72 -13.89
CA ASN A 127 15.96 -6.99 -14.19
C ASN A 127 15.04 -8.06 -14.79
N VAL A 128 13.73 -7.88 -14.69
CA VAL A 128 12.75 -8.78 -15.32
C VAL A 128 12.06 -8.04 -16.47
N TRP A 129 11.27 -7.00 -16.19
CA TRP A 129 10.44 -6.37 -17.23
C TRP A 129 11.25 -5.63 -18.30
N ARG A 130 12.03 -4.63 -17.90
CA ARG A 130 12.81 -3.81 -18.84
C ARG A 130 13.86 -4.65 -19.54
N TYR A 131 14.51 -5.58 -18.84
CA TYR A 131 15.45 -6.51 -19.44
C TYR A 131 14.84 -7.30 -20.62
N TRP A 132 13.68 -7.90 -20.44
CA TRP A 132 13.04 -8.70 -21.50
C TRP A 132 12.35 -7.85 -22.57
N ILE A 133 11.95 -6.62 -22.24
CA ILE A 133 11.19 -5.77 -23.17
C ILE A 133 12.10 -4.88 -24.01
N GLN A 134 13.25 -4.43 -23.51
CA GLN A 134 14.15 -3.53 -24.23
C GLN A 134 14.83 -4.08 -25.50
N PRO A 135 15.04 -5.41 -25.71
CA PRO A 135 15.67 -5.89 -26.93
C PRO A 135 14.96 -5.37 -28.19
N PRO A 136 15.72 -4.84 -29.18
CA PRO A 136 15.15 -4.22 -30.37
C PRO A 136 14.35 -5.21 -31.22
N GLU A 137 14.72 -6.49 -31.16
CA GLU A 137 14.04 -7.62 -31.83
C GLU A 137 12.57 -7.76 -31.38
N ASN A 138 12.25 -7.33 -30.17
CA ASN A 138 10.91 -7.44 -29.60
C ASN A 138 9.97 -6.29 -30.03
N GLY A 139 10.31 -5.56 -31.09
CA GLY A 139 9.50 -4.46 -31.65
C GLY A 139 9.45 -3.21 -30.77
N ILE A 140 8.41 -2.38 -30.93
CA ILE A 140 8.23 -1.13 -30.15
C ILE A 140 7.15 -1.23 -29.06
N ARG A 141 6.48 -2.38 -28.95
CA ARG A 141 5.38 -2.62 -28.01
C ARG A 141 5.73 -3.69 -26.98
N ALA A 142 5.18 -3.51 -25.78
CA ALA A 142 5.23 -4.43 -24.66
C ALA A 142 4.14 -5.52 -24.80
N PRO A 143 4.14 -6.56 -23.95
CA PRO A 143 3.23 -7.70 -24.08
C PRO A 143 1.74 -7.36 -24.00
N ASN A 144 1.39 -6.25 -23.32
CA ASN A 144 0.02 -5.74 -23.24
C ASN A 144 -0.39 -4.85 -24.43
N GLY A 145 0.47 -4.73 -25.45
CA GLY A 145 0.25 -3.88 -26.62
C GLY A 145 0.58 -2.39 -26.41
N GLU A 146 0.94 -1.97 -25.20
CA GLU A 146 1.39 -0.59 -24.93
C GLU A 146 2.79 -0.34 -25.48
N LEU A 147 3.16 0.94 -25.65
CA LEU A 147 4.52 1.29 -26.08
C LEU A 147 5.55 0.91 -25.00
N LYS A 148 6.72 0.41 -25.42
CA LYS A 148 7.83 0.10 -24.51
C LYS A 148 8.26 1.31 -23.67
N SER A 149 8.17 2.51 -24.26
CA SER A 149 8.48 3.78 -23.59
C SER A 149 7.60 4.05 -22.37
N LEU A 150 6.41 3.45 -22.27
CA LEU A 150 5.55 3.57 -21.08
C LEU A 150 6.22 3.02 -19.82
N TYR A 151 7.10 2.03 -19.98
CA TYR A 151 7.81 1.37 -18.88
C TYR A 151 9.11 2.08 -18.50
N GLY A 152 9.55 3.05 -19.28
CA GLY A 152 10.79 3.80 -19.06
C GLY A 152 12.07 3.01 -19.33
N SER A 153 13.19 3.70 -19.24
CA SER A 153 14.54 3.15 -19.39
C SER A 153 15.02 2.48 -18.10
N GLN A 154 16.05 1.63 -18.18
CA GLN A 154 16.62 0.99 -16.99
C GLN A 154 17.12 2.05 -15.99
N GLY A 155 16.79 1.90 -14.70
CA GLY A 155 17.14 2.85 -13.65
C GLY A 155 16.19 4.05 -13.54
N GLU A 156 15.25 4.25 -14.46
CA GLU A 156 14.19 5.25 -14.28
C GLU A 156 13.21 4.78 -13.19
N PRO A 157 12.67 5.69 -12.36
CA PRO A 157 11.73 5.31 -11.32
C PRO A 157 10.48 4.63 -11.89
N VAL A 158 9.99 3.58 -11.22
CA VAL A 158 8.74 2.90 -11.61
C VAL A 158 7.58 3.89 -11.66
N SER A 159 6.89 3.93 -12.81
CA SER A 159 5.75 4.82 -12.99
C SER A 159 4.60 4.49 -12.02
N PRO A 160 3.94 5.50 -11.42
CA PRO A 160 2.80 5.29 -10.53
C PRO A 160 1.62 4.53 -11.16
N TYR A 161 1.56 4.43 -12.49
CA TYR A 161 0.54 3.64 -13.19
C TYR A 161 0.64 2.13 -12.94
N PHE A 162 1.82 1.64 -12.54
CA PHE A 162 2.07 0.24 -12.24
C PHE A 162 2.04 -0.07 -10.73
N THR A 163 2.14 0.95 -9.88
CA THR A 163 2.17 0.77 -8.43
C THR A 163 0.76 0.70 -7.84
N ALA A 164 0.57 -0.19 -6.86
CA ALA A 164 -0.67 -0.22 -6.10
C ALA A 164 -0.77 1.01 -5.20
N PRO A 165 -1.97 1.58 -5.01
CA PRO A 165 -2.17 2.80 -4.23
C PRO A 165 -1.89 2.61 -2.72
N ARG A 166 -1.96 1.38 -2.22
CA ARG A 166 -1.61 1.04 -0.83
C ARG A 166 -0.32 0.23 -0.72
N GLY A 167 0.06 -0.51 -1.76
CA GLY A 167 1.15 -1.48 -1.71
C GLY A 167 0.86 -2.67 -0.80
N CYS A 168 1.65 -3.75 -0.94
CA CYS A 168 1.87 -4.63 0.20
C CYS A 168 2.73 -3.87 1.20
N GLU A 169 2.46 -3.99 2.51
CA GLU A 169 3.39 -3.44 3.51
C GLU A 169 4.64 -4.34 3.53
N ASP A 170 5.67 -3.95 2.77
CA ASP A 170 6.91 -4.73 2.63
C ASP A 170 7.74 -4.78 3.93
N ASN A 171 7.41 -3.94 4.92
CA ASN A 171 8.11 -3.92 6.20
C ASN A 171 7.48 -4.91 7.18
N PHE A 172 8.13 -6.06 7.37
CA PHE A 172 7.76 -7.08 8.35
C PHE A 172 7.42 -6.50 9.73
N PHE A 173 8.22 -5.54 10.22
CA PHE A 173 7.97 -4.92 11.52
C PHE A 173 6.69 -4.10 11.52
N ARG A 174 6.42 -3.39 10.42
CA ARG A 174 5.19 -2.62 10.29
C ARG A 174 3.97 -3.54 10.24
N SER A 175 4.06 -4.65 9.51
CA SER A 175 3.01 -5.68 9.50
C SER A 175 2.78 -6.29 10.89
N VAL A 176 3.86 -6.62 11.63
CA VAL A 176 3.77 -7.09 13.01
C VAL A 176 3.16 -6.03 13.93
N ILE A 177 3.61 -4.77 13.86
CA ILE A 177 3.06 -3.68 14.67
C ILE A 177 1.57 -3.50 14.35
N LEU A 178 1.20 -3.51 13.08
CA LEU A 178 -0.17 -3.29 12.65
C LEU A 178 -1.09 -4.43 13.09
N HIS A 179 -0.70 -5.68 12.79
CA HIS A 179 -1.56 -6.84 13.03
C HIS A 179 -1.47 -7.41 14.44
N ARG A 180 -0.30 -7.37 15.10
CA ARG A 180 -0.09 -7.95 16.44
C ARG A 180 -0.17 -6.94 17.57
N VAL A 181 0.03 -5.65 17.30
CA VAL A 181 0.00 -4.61 18.35
C VAL A 181 -1.20 -3.69 18.19
N MET A 182 -1.36 -3.06 17.02
CA MET A 182 -2.35 -2.01 16.81
C MET A 182 -3.78 -2.54 16.75
N ILE A 183 -4.05 -3.60 15.99
CA ILE A 183 -5.40 -4.19 15.93
C ILE A 183 -5.86 -4.65 17.33
N PRO A 184 -5.06 -5.39 18.12
CA PRO A 184 -5.44 -5.74 19.49
C PRO A 184 -5.59 -4.54 20.41
N LEU A 185 -4.71 -3.54 20.32
CA LEU A 185 -4.78 -2.33 21.13
C LEU A 185 -6.04 -1.52 20.82
N ASP A 186 -6.39 -1.40 19.55
CA ASP A 186 -7.58 -0.68 19.10
C ASP A 186 -8.84 -1.36 19.64
N HIS A 187 -8.96 -2.67 19.43
CA HIS A 187 -10.12 -3.42 19.92
C HIS A 187 -10.21 -3.52 21.44
N ARG A 188 -9.09 -3.71 22.14
CA ARG A 188 -9.10 -3.98 23.60
C ARG A 188 -9.02 -2.72 24.46
N VAL A 189 -8.42 -1.64 23.97
CA VAL A 189 -8.14 -0.43 24.77
C VAL A 189 -8.81 0.80 24.17
N LEU A 190 -8.52 1.12 22.91
CA LEU A 190 -9.01 2.38 22.33
C LEU A 190 -10.53 2.37 22.11
N MET A 191 -11.09 1.25 21.65
CA MET A 191 -12.53 1.12 21.40
C MET A 191 -13.34 1.23 22.71
N PRO A 192 -12.99 0.55 23.82
CA PRO A 192 -13.63 0.78 25.11
C PRO A 192 -13.49 2.21 25.62
N CYS A 193 -12.30 2.81 25.53
CA CYS A 193 -12.07 4.19 25.96
C CYS A 193 -12.89 5.19 25.14
N ARG A 194 -12.98 5.01 23.81
CA ARG A 194 -13.83 5.84 22.95
C ARG A 194 -15.31 5.68 23.28
N ARG A 195 -15.78 4.46 23.54
CA ARG A 195 -17.16 4.21 23.99
C ARG A 195 -17.45 4.92 25.32
N LEU A 196 -16.50 4.88 26.26
CA LEU A 196 -16.63 5.55 27.56
C LEU A 196 -16.66 7.07 27.41
N TYR A 197 -15.71 7.63 26.65
CA TYR A 197 -15.62 9.06 26.38
C TYR A 197 -16.87 9.60 25.66
N ASN A 198 -17.38 8.88 24.66
CA ASN A 198 -18.59 9.28 23.95
C ASN A 198 -19.86 9.14 24.79
N ARG A 199 -19.92 8.15 25.70
CA ARG A 199 -20.97 8.09 26.74
C ARG A 199 -20.93 9.31 27.64
N MET A 200 -19.74 9.73 28.09
CA MET A 200 -19.59 10.94 28.91
C MET A 200 -20.02 12.21 28.16
N LEU A 201 -19.83 12.27 26.85
CA LEU A 201 -20.21 13.40 26.01
C LEU A 201 -21.63 13.33 25.42
N CYS A 202 -22.43 12.32 25.78
CA CYS A 202 -23.78 12.08 25.27
C CYS A 202 -23.90 12.10 23.72
N ARG A 203 -22.82 11.78 23.00
CA ARG A 203 -22.83 11.74 21.52
C ARG A 203 -23.19 10.33 21.05
N HIS A 204 -24.28 10.21 20.30
CA HIS A 204 -24.60 8.96 19.58
C HIS A 204 -23.56 8.72 18.50
N MET A 205 -22.86 7.59 18.59
CA MET A 205 -21.90 7.18 17.57
C MET A 205 -22.66 6.56 16.39
N PRO A 206 -22.46 7.02 15.15
CA PRO A 206 -22.80 6.19 14.00
C PRO A 206 -21.95 4.92 14.06
N SER A 207 -22.62 3.78 13.96
CA SER A 207 -22.04 2.44 13.90
C SER A 207 -21.33 2.26 12.56
N THR A 208 -20.17 2.89 12.44
CA THR A 208 -19.29 2.72 11.30
C THR A 208 -17.96 2.17 11.79
N ASP A 209 -17.59 1.01 11.26
CA ASP A 209 -16.26 0.40 11.34
C ASP A 209 -15.23 1.38 10.77
N HIS A 210 -14.79 2.32 11.60
CA HIS A 210 -13.71 3.22 11.28
C HIS A 210 -12.42 2.51 11.64
N GLY A 211 -11.89 1.76 10.67
CA GLY A 211 -10.50 1.34 10.71
C GLY A 211 -9.60 2.54 11.02
N LEU A 212 -8.53 2.31 11.79
CA LEU A 212 -7.53 3.32 12.12
C LEU A 212 -7.14 4.13 10.88
N GLY A 213 -7.42 5.44 10.91
CA GLY A 213 -7.06 6.33 9.81
C GLY A 213 -5.56 6.21 9.55
N GLY A 214 -5.16 5.99 8.29
CA GLY A 214 -3.77 5.68 7.92
C GLY A 214 -2.74 6.69 8.42
N ARG A 215 -3.15 7.94 8.66
CA ARG A 215 -2.30 8.98 9.27
C ARG A 215 -1.98 8.71 10.75
N ALA A 216 -2.98 8.30 11.54
CA ALA A 216 -2.78 7.98 12.96
C ALA A 216 -1.92 6.73 13.12
N LEU A 217 -2.18 5.71 12.30
CA LEU A 217 -1.37 4.50 12.23
C LEU A 217 0.10 4.80 11.90
N ARG A 218 0.35 5.66 10.89
CA ARG A 218 1.70 6.08 10.52
C ARG A 218 2.43 6.75 11.68
N ILE A 219 1.77 7.66 12.39
CA ILE A 219 2.34 8.36 13.54
C ILE A 219 2.72 7.36 14.64
N ILE A 220 1.84 6.40 14.95
CA ILE A 220 2.09 5.43 16.01
C ILE A 220 3.23 4.47 15.63
N VAL A 221 3.26 4.00 14.38
CA VAL A 221 4.36 3.17 13.87
C VAL A 221 5.68 3.95 13.93
N SER A 222 5.74 5.19 13.42
CA SER A 222 6.94 6.02 13.52
C SER A 222 7.37 6.26 14.97
N ALA A 223 6.42 6.44 15.91
CA ALA A 223 6.72 6.61 17.32
C ALA A 223 7.28 5.33 17.97
N LEU A 224 6.72 4.16 17.66
CA LEU A 224 7.20 2.88 18.14
C LEU A 224 8.59 2.55 17.59
N GLU A 225 8.80 2.72 16.28
CA GLU A 225 10.10 2.55 15.64
C GLU A 225 11.16 3.49 16.26
N SER A 226 10.79 4.75 16.52
CA SER A 226 11.67 5.72 17.19
C SER A 226 11.98 5.32 18.63
N THR A 227 10.99 4.83 19.38
CA THR A 227 11.18 4.38 20.77
C THR A 227 12.08 3.15 20.82
N LEU A 228 11.90 2.21 19.90
CA LEU A 228 12.72 1.01 19.79
C LEU A 228 14.17 1.37 19.44
N ALA A 229 14.36 2.28 18.48
CA ALA A 229 15.68 2.81 18.13
C ALA A 229 16.41 3.44 19.34
N VAL A 230 15.72 4.30 20.09
CA VAL A 230 16.27 4.95 21.30
C VAL A 230 16.56 3.93 22.40
N THR A 231 15.65 2.97 22.62
CA THR A 231 15.79 1.95 23.67
C THR A 231 16.95 1.00 23.38
N CYS A 232 17.14 0.59 22.13
CA CYS A 232 18.30 -0.22 21.75
C CYS A 232 19.61 0.53 22.05
N MET A 233 19.70 1.82 21.71
CA MET A 233 20.88 2.64 21.99
C MET A 233 21.14 2.81 23.49
N ALA A 234 20.11 3.19 24.25
CA ALA A 234 20.21 3.34 25.70
C ALA A 234 20.58 2.01 26.39
N GLY A 235 19.96 0.91 25.96
CA GLY A 235 20.24 -0.43 26.46
C GLY A 235 21.70 -0.83 26.24
N SER A 236 22.25 -0.58 25.05
CA SER A 236 23.65 -0.87 24.76
C SER A 236 24.63 -0.06 25.60
N VAL A 237 24.34 1.21 25.87
CA VAL A 237 25.16 2.05 26.77
C VAL A 237 25.12 1.52 28.21
N VAL A 238 23.93 1.24 28.74
CA VAL A 238 23.76 0.69 30.09
C VAL A 238 24.47 -0.65 30.23
N LEU A 239 24.40 -1.51 29.21
CA LEU A 239 25.03 -2.82 29.23
C LEU A 239 26.57 -2.69 29.19
N LEU A 240 27.10 -1.79 28.36
CA LEU A 240 28.54 -1.49 28.34
C LEU A 240 29.05 -0.89 29.66
N TYR A 241 28.24 -0.04 30.31
CA TYR A 241 28.59 0.55 31.60
C TYR A 241 28.69 -0.49 32.72
N ASN A 242 27.76 -1.45 32.75
CA ASN A 242 27.71 -2.48 33.79
C ASN A 242 28.77 -3.59 33.66
N LEU A 243 29.38 -3.74 32.49
CA LEU A 243 30.48 -4.69 32.30
C LEU A 243 31.73 -4.21 33.03
N LYS A 244 32.30 -5.03 33.93
CA LYS A 244 33.50 -4.67 34.69
C LYS A 244 34.81 -4.89 33.91
N SER A 245 34.82 -5.85 32.99
CA SER A 245 36.00 -6.23 32.21
C SER A 245 36.11 -5.41 30.92
N THR A 246 37.28 -4.81 30.68
CA THR A 246 37.57 -4.07 29.45
C THR A 246 37.51 -4.99 28.22
N LYS A 247 37.92 -6.25 28.35
CA LYS A 247 37.87 -7.24 27.26
C LYS A 247 36.43 -7.53 26.84
N ASP A 248 35.53 -7.69 27.81
CA ASP A 248 34.13 -7.99 27.55
C ASP A 248 33.42 -6.78 26.92
N ARG A 249 33.76 -5.56 27.35
CA ARG A 249 33.28 -4.32 26.73
C ARG A 249 33.64 -4.25 25.25
N PHE A 250 34.87 -4.58 24.87
CA PHE A 250 35.29 -4.57 23.47
C PHE A 250 34.52 -5.60 22.63
N ILE A 251 34.37 -6.84 23.13
CA ILE A 251 33.63 -7.90 22.43
C ILE A 251 32.17 -7.50 22.21
N VAL A 252 31.51 -7.00 23.26
CA VAL A 252 30.11 -6.57 23.21
C VAL A 252 29.92 -5.33 22.32
N ALA A 253 30.85 -4.37 22.37
CA ALA A 253 30.81 -3.20 21.49
C ALA A 253 30.93 -3.60 20.01
N SER A 254 31.83 -4.54 19.69
CA SER A 254 31.95 -5.07 18.32
C SER A 254 30.69 -5.81 17.87
N LEU A 255 30.08 -6.63 18.73
CA LEU A 255 28.81 -7.30 18.42
C LEU A 255 27.68 -6.29 18.18
N PHE A 256 27.56 -5.27 19.03
CA PHE A 256 26.56 -4.22 18.83
C PHE A 256 26.81 -3.45 17.53
N SER A 257 28.06 -3.15 17.18
CA SER A 257 28.38 -2.48 15.92
C SER A 257 27.98 -3.27 14.67
N LEU A 258 27.82 -4.59 14.77
CA LEU A 258 27.32 -5.45 13.69
C LEU A 258 25.80 -5.57 13.69
N VAL A 259 25.17 -5.67 14.87
CA VAL A 259 23.71 -5.86 15.01
C VAL A 259 22.93 -4.58 14.77
N PHE A 260 23.47 -3.42 15.14
CA PHE A 260 22.80 -2.14 15.00
C PHE A 260 22.54 -1.74 13.54
N PRO A 261 23.52 -1.81 12.61
CA PRO A 261 23.27 -1.54 11.20
C PRO A 261 22.21 -2.47 10.61
N TYR A 262 22.21 -3.75 11.00
CA TYR A 262 21.23 -4.72 10.53
C TYR A 262 19.82 -4.35 10.99
N SER A 263 19.66 -3.96 12.25
CA SER A 263 18.38 -3.49 12.81
C SER A 263 17.91 -2.19 12.15
N MET A 264 18.84 -1.32 11.75
CA MET A 264 18.58 -0.04 11.10
C MET A 264 18.04 -0.16 9.67
N VAL A 265 18.39 -1.23 8.94
CA VAL A 265 17.87 -1.50 7.59
C VAL A 265 16.34 -1.67 7.61
N PHE A 266 15.77 -2.09 8.74
CA PHE A 266 14.34 -2.34 8.90
C PHE A 266 13.55 -1.15 9.47
N LEU A 267 14.22 -0.07 9.87
CA LEU A 267 13.57 1.13 10.41
C LEU A 267 13.11 2.08 9.29
N SER A 268 12.03 2.84 9.51
CA SER A 268 11.64 3.88 8.55
C SER A 268 12.69 4.99 8.44
N LYS A 269 12.69 5.71 7.30
CA LYS A 269 13.60 6.84 7.05
C LYS A 269 13.58 7.90 8.16
N GLU A 270 12.44 8.09 8.83
CA GLU A 270 12.29 9.01 9.96
C GLU A 270 13.00 8.47 11.21
N ALA A 271 12.80 7.20 11.54
CA ALA A 271 13.48 6.53 12.64
C ALA A 271 15.00 6.44 12.43
N THR A 272 15.47 6.22 11.19
CA THR A 272 16.90 6.26 10.85
C THR A 272 17.52 7.61 11.16
N ARG A 273 16.85 8.73 10.85
CA ARG A 273 17.35 10.09 11.15
C ARG A 273 17.46 10.33 12.66
N LEU A 274 16.45 9.92 13.42
CA LEU A 274 16.45 10.00 14.89
C LEU A 274 17.55 9.15 15.52
N PHE A 275 17.75 7.93 14.99
CA PHE A 275 18.85 7.08 15.41
C PHE A 275 20.21 7.73 15.14
N THR A 276 20.44 8.27 13.94
CA THR A 276 21.73 8.92 13.61
C THR A 276 21.99 10.11 14.53
N LEU A 277 20.95 10.88 14.85
CA LEU A 277 21.07 12.03 15.75
C LEU A 277 21.37 11.61 17.19
N THR A 278 20.72 10.56 17.69
CA THR A 278 21.00 10.01 19.03
C THR A 278 22.35 9.33 19.10
N ALA A 279 22.78 8.62 18.06
CA ALA A 279 24.13 8.07 17.94
C ALA A 279 25.20 9.16 18.00
N GLY A 280 25.01 10.26 17.26
CA GLY A 280 25.89 11.43 17.31
C GLY A 280 25.96 12.04 18.71
N TYR A 281 24.82 12.24 19.36
CA TYR A 281 24.76 12.75 20.74
C TYR A 281 25.54 11.85 21.73
N TRP A 282 25.33 10.53 21.66
CA TRP A 282 26.03 9.57 22.53
C TRP A 282 27.53 9.52 22.27
N ALA A 283 27.97 9.58 21.01
CA ALA A 283 29.39 9.66 20.68
C ALA A 283 30.06 10.87 21.33
N VAL A 284 29.40 12.04 21.29
CA VAL A 284 29.88 13.26 21.95
C VAL A 284 29.95 13.08 23.48
N MET A 285 28.90 12.52 24.09
CA MET A 285 28.87 12.28 25.54
C MET A 285 29.99 11.35 26.01
N VAL A 286 30.30 10.28 25.26
CA VAL A 286 31.40 9.37 25.58
C VAL A 286 32.75 10.09 25.61
N VAL A 287 33.00 10.99 24.64
CA VAL A 287 34.23 11.80 24.60
C VAL A 287 34.32 12.71 25.83
N PHE A 288 33.23 13.39 26.20
CA PHE A 288 33.20 14.24 27.39
C PHE A 288 33.42 13.46 28.69
N ILE A 289 32.80 12.28 28.83
CA ILE A 289 32.98 11.41 30.00
C ILE A 289 34.44 10.96 30.08
N ALA A 290 35.03 10.49 28.98
CA ALA A 290 36.43 10.10 28.93
C ALA A 290 37.35 11.26 29.34
N ALA A 291 37.16 12.46 28.78
CA ALA A 291 37.94 13.65 29.12
C ALA A 291 37.82 14.03 30.61
N SER A 292 36.60 13.98 31.17
CA SER A 292 36.36 14.28 32.59
C SER A 292 37.01 13.27 33.54
N SER A 293 37.04 11.99 33.16
CA SER A 293 37.65 10.93 33.98
C SER A 293 39.19 10.99 33.97
N TYR A 294 39.80 11.48 32.89
CA TYR A 294 41.24 11.74 32.84
C TYR A 294 41.64 12.97 33.68
N GLY A 295 40.77 13.97 33.80
CA GLY A 295 41.02 15.16 34.61
C GLY A 295 40.89 14.95 36.12
N SER A 296 40.20 13.89 36.57
CA SER A 296 40.00 13.60 38.01
C SER A 296 41.10 12.73 38.64
N ASN A 297 42.00 12.15 37.83
CA ASN A 297 43.09 11.29 38.28
C ASN A 297 44.47 11.97 38.22
N ASN A 298 44.50 13.28 37.91
CA ASN A 298 45.65 14.18 38.06
C ASN A 298 45.32 15.22 39.13
#